data_AF-A0A2H0XAP7-F1
#
_entry.id   AF-A0A2H0XAP7-F1
#
_cell.length_a   1.000
_cell.length_b   1.000
_cell.length_c   1.000
_cell.angle_alpha   90.00
_cell.angle_beta   90.00
_cell.angle_gamma   90.00
#
_symmetry.space_group_name_H-M   'P 1'
#
loop_
_entity.id
_entity.type
_entity.pdbx_description
1 polymer ?
#
loop_
_entity_poly.entity_id
_entity_poly.type
_entity_poly.pdbx_seq_one_letter_code
_entity_poly.pdbx_strand_id
1 'polypeptide(L)' 'MEPSNLVVTALIKGNTVGEAYSRSKNALIKNLRLALSSQASQEQRGVAEYLWADINIFTVYGNLEASIR' A
#
# COMPACT_ATOMS: atom_id res chain seq x y z
N MET A 1 -2.38 -2.07 13.66
CA MET A 1 -2.08 -1.38 12.39
C MET A 1 -3.28 -0.57 11.94
N GLU A 2 -3.10 0.59 11.33
CA GLU A 2 -4.25 1.31 10.73
C GLU A 2 -4.53 0.79 9.31
N PRO A 3 -5.81 0.56 8.93
CA PRO A 3 -6.17 0.19 7.57
C PRO A 3 -5.78 1.30 6.58
N SER A 4 -5.13 0.90 5.49
CA SER A 4 -4.57 1.84 4.51
C SER A 4 -5.58 2.12 3.38
N ASN A 5 -6.33 3.23 3.50
CA ASN A 5 -7.14 3.77 2.40
C ASN A 5 -6.31 4.63 1.43
N LEU A 6 -5.00 4.39 1.34
CA LEU A 6 -4.03 5.35 0.82
C LEU A 6 -4.21 5.64 -0.68
N VAL A 7 -4.75 4.69 -1.45
CA VAL A 7 -5.16 4.92 -2.85
C VAL A 7 -6.30 5.92 -2.92
N VAL A 8 -7.39 5.65 -2.19
CA VAL A 8 -8.59 6.51 -2.19
C VAL A 8 -8.25 7.91 -1.68
N THR A 9 -7.48 7.99 -0.59
CA THR A 9 -7.06 9.27 -0.02
C THR A 9 -6.10 10.04 -0.94
N ALA A 10 -5.21 9.35 -1.67
CA ALA A 10 -4.32 10.01 -2.62
C ALA A 10 -5.07 10.50 -3.86
N LEU A 11 -6.04 9.74 -4.36
CA LEU A 11 -6.93 10.16 -5.46
C LEU A 11 -7.74 11.40 -5.10
N ILE A 12 -8.36 11.43 -3.91
CA ILE A 12 -9.10 12.60 -3.41
C ILE A 12 -8.19 13.82 -3.27
N LYS A 13 -6.90 13.61 -2.94
CA LYS A 13 -5.89 14.68 -2.85
C LYS A 13 -5.39 15.18 -4.22
N GLY A 14 -6.00 14.73 -5.32
CA GLY A 14 -5.69 15.19 -6.68
C GLY A 14 -4.44 14.56 -7.30
N ASN A 15 -3.93 13.47 -6.73
CA ASN A 15 -2.88 12.68 -7.39
C ASN A 15 -3.50 11.87 -8.53
N THR A 16 -2.69 11.52 -9.53
CA THR A 16 -3.13 10.57 -10.55
C THR A 16 -3.34 9.18 -9.95
N VAL A 17 -4.12 8.34 -10.64
CA VAL A 17 -4.31 6.93 -10.28
C VAL A 17 -2.97 6.20 -10.13
N GLY A 18 -2.01 6.46 -11.04
CA GLY A 18 -0.67 5.87 -11.01
C GLY A 18 0.14 6.32 -9.79
N GLU A 19 0.09 7.60 -9.43
CA GLU A 19 0.76 8.14 -8.24
C GLU A 19 0.17 7.56 -6.95
N ALA A 20 -1.16 7.51 -6.85
CA ALA A 20 -1.89 6.94 -5.72
C ALA A 20 -1.55 5.45 -5.52
N TYR A 21 -1.48 4.70 -6.62
CA TYR A 21 -1.07 3.31 -6.64
C TYR A 21 0.37 3.13 -6.18
N SER A 22 1.31 3.87 -6.78
CA SER A 22 2.75 3.79 -6.46
C SER A 22 3.01 4.08 -4.98
N ARG A 23 2.37 5.12 -4.43
CA ARG A 23 2.47 5.46 -3.00
C ARG A 23 1.95 4.35 -2.10
N SER A 24 0.81 3.74 -2.44
CA SER A 24 0.25 2.63 -1.66
C SER A 24 1.12 1.38 -1.72
N LYS A 25 1.64 1.04 -2.90
CA LYS A 25 2.55 -0.10 -3.07
C LYS A 25 3.86 0.09 -2.30
N ASN A 26 4.43 1.29 -2.33
CA ASN A 26 5.62 1.61 -1.55
C ASN A 26 5.36 1.53 -0.04
N ALA A 27 4.17 1.94 0.42
CA ALA A 27 3.77 1.79 1.82
C ALA A 27 3.65 0.32 2.23
N LEU A 28 3.03 -0.53 1.39
CA LEU A 28 2.94 -1.98 1.61
C LEU A 28 4.32 -2.62 1.74
N ILE A 29 5.24 -2.32 0.81
CA ILE A 29 6.62 -2.83 0.85
C ILE A 29 7.35 -2.36 2.10
N LYS A 30 7.19 -1.09 2.50
CA LYS A 30 7.79 -0.55 3.73
C LYS A 30 7.26 -1.29 4.97
N ASN A 31 5.95 -1.53 5.04
CA ASN A 31 5.33 -2.26 6.15
C ASN A 31 5.81 -3.71 6.19
N LEU A 32 5.94 -4.37 5.04
CA LEU A 32 6.49 -5.72 4.98
C LEU A 32 7.94 -5.76 5.49
N ARG A 33 8.78 -4.82 5.08
CA ARG A 33 10.17 -4.72 5.58
C ARG A 33 10.22 -4.53 7.09
N LEU A 34 9.32 -3.73 7.64
CA LEU A 34 9.20 -3.55 9.10
C LEU A 34 8.75 -4.84 9.78
N ALA A 35 7.73 -5.52 9.25
CA ALA A 35 7.21 -6.79 9.74
C ALA A 35 8.25 -7.92 9.75
N LEU A 36 9.15 -7.92 8.76
CA LEU A 36 10.26 -8.88 8.65
C LEU A 36 11.50 -8.47 9.46
N SER A 37 11.54 -7.25 10.00
CA SER A 37 12.70 -6.77 10.75
C SER A 37 12.82 -7.42 12.12
N SER A 38 14.04 -7.45 12.67
CA SER A 38 14.28 -7.95 14.03
C SER A 38 13.55 -7.14 15.11
N GLN A 39 13.19 -5.89 14.83
CA GLN A 39 12.48 -4.98 15.72
C GLN A 39 10.95 -5.16 15.70
N ALA A 40 10.43 -6.04 14.82
CA ALA A 40 9.00 -6.28 14.71
C ALA A 40 8.42 -6.93 15.97
N SER A 41 7.29 -6.41 16.45
CA SER A 41 6.47 -7.06 17.47
C SER A 41 5.89 -8.38 16.95
N GLN A 42 5.42 -9.24 17.85
CA GLN A 42 4.72 -10.49 17.49
C GLN A 42 3.55 -10.24 16.53
N GLU A 43 2.74 -9.22 16.81
CA GLU A 43 1.62 -8.80 15.96
C GLU A 43 2.11 -8.36 14.57
N GLN A 44 3.18 -7.56 14.50
CA GLN A 44 3.75 -7.11 13.24
C GLN A 44 4.33 -8.25 12.41
N ARG A 45 4.92 -9.26 13.05
CA ARG A 45 5.42 -10.46 12.33
C ARG A 45 4.27 -11.30 11.78
N GLY A 46 3.18 -11.43 12.55
CA GLY A 46 2.00 -12.20 12.14
C GLY A 46 1.33 -11.66 10.88
N VAL A 47 1.48 -10.36 10.57
CA VAL A 47 0.89 -9.78 9.35
C VAL A 47 1.75 -9.93 8.10
N ALA A 48 2.99 -10.42 8.21
CA ALA A 48 3.95 -10.43 7.11
C ALA A 48 3.46 -11.25 5.90
N GLU A 49 2.80 -12.39 6.15
CA GLU A 49 2.25 -13.25 5.10
C GLU A 49 1.14 -12.52 4.30
N TYR A 50 0.26 -11.79 4.98
CA TYR A 50 -0.81 -11.03 4.35
C TYR A 50 -0.26 -9.85 3.55
N LEU A 51 0.73 -9.14 4.10
CA LEU A 51 1.39 -8.05 3.37
C LEU A 51 2.10 -8.55 2.10
N TRP A 52 2.70 -9.74 2.15
CA TRP A 52 3.30 -10.35 0.97
C TRP A 52 2.24 -10.74 -0.06
N ALA A 53 1.14 -11.36 0.37
CA ALA A 53 0.02 -11.68 -0.51
C ALA A 53 -0.53 -10.41 -1.18
N ASP A 54 -0.81 -9.36 -0.39
CA ASP A 54 -1.31 -8.07 -0.86
C ASP A 54 -0.38 -7.48 -1.92
N ILE A 55 0.93 -7.41 -1.70
CA ILE A 55 1.89 -6.86 -2.68
C ILE A 55 1.81 -7.56 -4.05
N ASN A 56 1.59 -8.88 -4.06
CA ASN A 56 1.54 -9.67 -5.27
C ASN A 56 0.21 -9.51 -6.04
N ILE A 57 -0.90 -9.27 -5.33
CA ILE A 57 -2.24 -9.13 -5.94
C ILE A 57 -2.69 -7.67 -6.09
N PHE A 58 -1.98 -6.71 -5.51
CA PHE A 58 -2.35 -5.29 -5.54
C PHE A 58 -2.16 -4.73 -6.95
N THR A 59 -3.27 -4.60 -7.67
CA THR A 59 -3.32 -4.09 -9.05
C THR A 59 -4.30 -2.92 -9.15
N VAL A 60 -4.10 -2.09 -10.17
CA VAL A 60 -5.03 -1.05 -10.57
C VAL A 60 -5.28 -1.18 -12.06
N TYR A 61 -6.54 -1.17 -12.46
CA TYR A 61 -6.98 -1.23 -13.85
C TYR A 61 -7.63 0.10 -14.24
N GLY A 62 -7.25 0.64 -15.41
CA GLY A 62 -7.81 1.89 -15.95
C GLY A 62 -6.76 2.88 -16.42
N ASN A 63 -7.15 4.15 -16.56
CA ASN A 63 -6.25 5.24 -16.93
C ASN A 63 -5.40 5.69 -15.73
N LEU A 64 -4.10 5.43 -15.77
CA LEU A 64 -3.17 5.79 -14.71
C LEU A 64 -3.00 7.31 -14.55
N GLU A 65 -3.27 8.09 -15.60
CA GLU A 65 -3.19 9.56 -15.57
C GLU A 65 -4.49 10.22 -15.10
N ALA A 66 -5.56 9.44 -14.90
CA ALA A 66 -6.81 9.98 -14.41
C ALA A 66 -6.65 10.53 -12.99
N SER A 67 -7.30 11.66 -12.71
CA SER A 67 -7.41 12.26 -11.38
C SER A 67 -8.84 12.72 -11.15
N ILE A 68 -9.23 12.97 -9.90
CA ILE A 68 -10.58 13.44 -9.53
C ILE A 68 -10.72 14.98 -9.70
N ARG A 69 -9.69 15.65 -10.24
CA ARG A 69 -9.63 17.11 -10.35
C ARG A 69 -10.15 17.63 -11.68
#